data_AF-A0A6B0Z1G7-F1
#
_entry.id   AF-A0A6B0Z1G7-F1
#
_cell.length_a   1.000
_cell.length_b   1.000
_cell.length_c   1.000
_cell.angle_alpha   90.00
_cell.angle_beta   90.00
_cell.angle_gamma   90.00
#
_symmetry.space_group_name_H-M   'P 1'
#
loop_
_entity.id
_entity.type
_entity.pdbx_description
1 polymer ?
#
loop_
_entity_poly.entity_id
_entity_poly.type
_entity_poly.pdbx_seq_one_letter_code
_entity_poly.pdbx_strand_id
1 'polypeptide(L)' 'SVGIAESQTGVYPNESPGGWQLIGRTPIALFDVDADPPAAMLPGTQVNFVPISHQEYEDWARSE' A
#
# COMPACT_ATOMS: atom_id res chain seq x y z
N SER A 1 0.03 -3.88 3.53
CA SER A 1 -1.34 -4.47 3.50
C SER A 1 -2.39 -3.38 3.37
N VAL A 2 -3.55 -3.66 2.77
CA VAL A 2 -4.70 -2.72 2.69
C VAL A 2 -5.75 -3.13 3.72
N GLY A 3 -6.18 -2.19 4.56
CA GLY A 3 -7.18 -2.43 5.59
C GLY A 3 -8.28 -1.37 5.66
N ILE A 4 -9.40 -1.73 6.28
CA ILE A 4 -10.53 -0.84 6.56
C ILE A 4 -10.83 -0.80 8.06
N ALA A 5 -11.11 0.40 8.57
CA ALA A 5 -11.74 0.62 9.86
C ALA A 5 -12.85 1.68 9.73
N GLU A 6 -14.09 1.26 9.94
CA GLU A 6 -15.28 2.09 9.73
C GLU A 6 -15.29 2.74 8.34
N SER A 7 -15.32 4.07 8.27
CA SER A 7 -15.31 4.85 7.02
C SER A 7 -13.91 5.11 6.47
N GLN A 8 -12.86 4.59 7.11
CA GLN A 8 -11.47 4.82 6.74
C GLN A 8 -10.86 3.59 6.07
N THR A 9 -10.01 3.84 5.07
CA THR A 9 -9.16 2.82 4.43
C THR A 9 -7.72 3.30 4.47
N GLY A 10 -6.78 2.37 4.48
CA GLY A 10 -5.37 2.68 4.62
C GLY A 10 -4.49 1.56 4.12
N VAL A 11 -3.25 1.92 3.79
CA VAL A 11 -2.22 0.95 3.43
C VAL A 11 -1.10 1.02 4.46
N TYR A 12 -0.78 -0.13 5.04
CA TYR A 12 0.38 -0.31 5.90
C TYR A 12 1.64 -0.42 5.03
N PRO A 13 2.59 0.52 5.13
CA PRO A 13 3.80 0.53 4.30
C PRO A 13 4.82 -0.53 4.76
N ASN A 14 4.80 -0.92 6.04
CA ASN A 14 5.70 -1.90 6.64
C ASN A 14 4.93 -2.87 7.53
N GLU A 15 5.58 -3.97 7.93
CA GLU A 15 5.02 -4.90 8.89
C GLU A 15 4.91 -4.25 10.28
N SER A 16 3.69 -4.22 10.82
CA SER A 16 3.42 -3.71 12.15
C SER A 16 2.16 -4.37 12.71
N PRO A 17 1.96 -4.36 14.05
CA PRO A 17 0.67 -4.69 14.62
C PRO A 17 -0.43 -3.79 14.05
N GLY A 18 -1.62 -4.34 13.81
CA GLY A 18 -2.76 -3.60 13.27
C GLY A 18 -4.09 -4.28 13.63
N GLY A 19 -5.11 -3.46 13.88
CA GLY A 19 -6.46 -3.94 14.24
C GLY A 19 -7.50 -3.79 13.12
N TRP A 20 -7.10 -3.29 11.95
CA TRP A 20 -8.03 -3.04 10.84
C TRP A 20 -8.32 -4.34 10.08
N GLN A 21 -9.52 -4.43 9.51
CA GLN A 21 -9.90 -5.59 8.69
C GLN A 21 -9.11 -5.56 7.39
N LEU A 22 -8.27 -6.56 7.15
CA LEU A 22 -7.45 -6.65 5.95
C LEU A 22 -8.32 -7.09 4.76
N ILE A 23 -8.25 -6.33 3.67
CA ILE A 23 -9.05 -6.56 2.45
C ILE A 23 -8.20 -6.78 1.19
N GLY A 24 -6.88 -6.61 1.29
CA GLY A 24 -5.98 -6.80 0.15
C GLY A 24 -4.53 -6.42 0.46
N ARG A 25 -3.71 -6.39 -0.59
CA ARG A 25 -2.31 -5.97 -0.57
C ARG A 25 -1.99 -5.21 -1.85
N THR A 26 -0.94 -4.39 -1.80
CA THR A 26 -0.37 -3.72 -2.97
C THR A 26 1.12 -4.06 -3.03
N PRO A 27 1.68 -4.32 -4.23
CA PRO A 27 3.11 -4.56 -4.39
C PRO A 27 3.93 -3.26 -4.42
N ILE A 28 3.28 -2.08 -4.39
CA ILE A 28 3.94 -0.78 -4.48
C ILE A 28 4.60 -0.42 -3.13
N ALA A 29 5.90 -0.08 -3.16
CA ALA A 29 6.58 0.53 -2.02
C ALA A 29 6.02 1.94 -1.75
N LEU A 30 5.41 2.11 -0.58
CA LEU A 30 4.77 3.38 -0.20
C LEU A 30 5.65 4.30 0.63
N PHE A 31 6.71 3.74 1.22
CA PHE A 31 7.65 4.48 2.03
C PHE A 31 9.05 3.88 1.86
N ASP A 32 9.99 4.71 1.46
CA ASP A 32 11.42 4.40 1.38
C ASP A 32 12.19 5.52 2.11
N VAL A 33 12.99 5.15 3.10
CA VAL A 33 13.74 6.11 3.92
C VAL A 33 14.87 6.79 3.14
N ASP A 34 15.36 6.13 2.08
CA ASP A 34 16.47 6.62 1.27
C ASP A 34 15.98 7.45 0.06
N ALA A 35 14.67 7.53 -0.17
CA ALA A 35 14.05 8.32 -1.23
C ALA A 35 13.76 9.78 -0.82
N ASP A 36 13.69 10.68 -1.82
CA ASP A 36 13.26 12.08 -1.64
C ASP A 36 12.14 12.44 -2.64
N PRO A 37 10.87 12.56 -2.20
CA PRO A 37 10.39 12.42 -0.83
C PRO A 37 10.33 10.95 -0.38
N PRO A 38 10.43 10.65 0.93
CA PRO A 38 10.42 9.27 1.41
C PRO A 38 9.05 8.60 1.31
N ALA A 39 7.97 9.39 1.25
CA ALA A 39 6.62 8.88 1.09
C ALA A 39 6.17 8.99 -0.37
N ALA A 40 5.67 7.89 -0.93
CA ALA A 40 5.16 7.85 -2.31
C ALA A 40 3.90 8.72 -2.51
N MET A 41 3.22 9.10 -1.42
CA MET A 41 2.00 9.91 -1.44
C MET A 41 2.09 11.02 -0.40
N LEU A 42 1.76 12.25 -0.81
CA LEU A 42 1.73 13.42 0.06
C LEU A 42 0.29 13.73 0.51
N PRO A 43 0.10 14.47 1.63
CA PRO A 43 -1.22 14.92 2.05
C PRO A 43 -1.97 15.65 0.91
N GLY A 44 -3.23 15.26 0.70
CA GLY A 44 -4.05 15.76 -0.41
C GLY A 44 -3.98 14.92 -1.69
N THR A 45 -3.10 13.92 -1.77
CA THR A 45 -3.07 12.98 -2.90
C THR A 45 -4.34 12.13 -2.93
N GLN A 46 -5.03 12.10 -4.07
CA GLN A 46 -6.16 11.21 -4.28
C GLN A 46 -5.67 9.83 -4.71
N VAL A 47 -6.22 8.78 -4.09
CA VAL A 47 -5.83 7.39 -4.33
C VAL A 47 -7.01 6.61 -4.91
N ASN A 48 -6.74 5.82 -5.95
CA ASN A 48 -7.67 4.83 -6.49
C ASN A 48 -7.05 3.45 -6.42
N PHE A 49 -7.74 2.51 -5.78
CA PHE A 49 -7.33 1.10 -5.79
C PHE A 49 -7.79 0.44 -7.09
N VAL A 50 -6.87 -0.24 -7.77
CA VAL A 50 -7.15 -1.02 -8.98
C VAL A 50 -6.89 -2.49 -8.66
N PRO A 51 -7.88 -3.38 -8.84
CA PRO A 51 -7.65 -4.81 -8.63
C PRO A 51 -6.70 -5.35 -9.70
N ILE A 52 -5.72 -6.13 -9.25
CA ILE A 52 -4.79 -6.87 -10.11
C ILE A 52 -4.85 -8.36 -9.77
N SER A 53 -4.45 -9.20 -10.70
CA SER A 53 -4.27 -10.63 -10.47
C SER A 53 -3.08 -10.89 -9.54
N HIS A 54 -3.05 -12.08 -8.94
CA HIS A 54 -1.91 -12.52 -8.14
C HIS A 54 -0.63 -12.59 -8.97
N GLN A 55 -0.71 -12.95 -10.26
CA GLN A 55 0.47 -12.99 -11.12
C GLN A 55 1.05 -11.59 -11.33
N GLU A 56 0.22 -10.60 -11.64
CA GLU A 56 0.64 -9.19 -11.77
C GLU A 56 1.25 -8.67 -10.47
N TYR A 57 0.68 -9.06 -9.31
CA TYR A 57 1.25 -8.71 -8.00
C TYR A 57 2.70 -9.21 -7.86
N GLU A 58 2.93 -10.49 -8.13
CA GLU A 58 4.25 -11.12 -8.03
C GLU A 58 5.24 -10.55 -9.04
N ASP A 59 4.78 -10.16 -10.23
CA ASP A 59 5.64 -9.59 -11.26
C ASP A 59 6.07 -8.15 -10.92
N TRP A 60 5.17 -7.35 -10.34
CA TRP A 60 5.49 -6.00 -9.88
C TRP A 60 6.39 -6.03 -8.65
N ALA A 61 6.12 -6.91 -7.68
CA ALA A 61 6.94 -7.06 -6.49
C ALA A 61 8.38 -7.50 -6.78
N ARG A 62 8.63 -8.14 -7.92
CA ARG A 62 9.96 -8.56 -8.38
C ARG A 62 10.69 -7.53 -9.24
N SER A 63 10.00 -6.46 -9.64
CA SER A 63 10.58 -5.39 -10.47
C SER A 63 11.32 -4.30 -9.68
N GLU A 64 11.41 -4.46 -8.36
CA GLU A 64 12.22 -3.62 -7.46
C GLU A 64 13.62 -4.22 -7.19
#